data_AF-A0A522V0K9-F1
#
_entry.id   AF-A0A522V0K9-F1
#
_cell.length_a   1.000
_cell.length_b   1.000
_cell.length_c   1.000
_cell.angle_alpha   90.00
_cell.angle_beta   90.00
_cell.angle_gamma   90.00
#
_symmetry.space_group_name_H-M   'P 1'
#
loop_
_entity.id
_entity.type
_entity.pdbx_description
1 polymer ?
#
loop_
_entity_poly.entity_id
_entity_poly.type
_entity_poly.pdbx_seq_one_letter_code
_entity_poly.pdbx_strand_id
1 'polypeptide(L)' 'MARLERHGDSYVLVTGSSQKLDIDLLISALSELQKSSPDSAKIREGLLYLDNCGLADFRKEIKTVLQNAIDSRSMNNIDL' A
#
# COMPACT_ATOMS: atom_id res chain seq x y z
N MET A 1 -7.33 -2.74 15.84
CA MET A 1 -8.53 -3.50 16.26
C MET A 1 -8.11 -4.37 17.43
N ALA A 2 -8.74 -4.24 18.60
CA ALA A 2 -8.41 -5.05 19.77
C ALA A 2 -9.51 -6.10 19.95
N ARG A 3 -9.11 -7.37 20.11
CA ARG A 3 -10.04 -8.48 20.35
C ARG A 3 -9.70 -9.11 21.70
N LEU A 4 -10.73 -9.35 22.49
CA LEU A 4 -10.63 -10.17 23.71
C LEU A 4 -10.83 -11.63 23.31
N GLU A 5 -9.82 -12.46 23.57
CA GLU A 5 -9.90 -13.90 23.39
C GLU A 5 -9.85 -14.59 24.75
N ARG A 6 -10.77 -15.53 24.98
CA ARG A 6 -10.84 -16.30 26.22
C ARG A 6 -9.84 -17.44 26.15
N HIS A 7 -8.93 -17.52 27.12
CA HIS A 7 -7.94 -18.58 27.24
C HIS A 7 -8.04 -19.19 28.64
N GLY A 8 -8.72 -20.33 28.75
CA GLY A 8 -9.08 -20.94 30.03
C GLY A 8 -10.08 -20.08 30.83
N ASP A 9 -9.70 -19.75 32.06
CA ASP A 9 -10.46 -18.87 32.98
C ASP A 9 -10.05 -17.39 32.90
N SER A 10 -9.15 -17.04 31.98
CA SER A 10 -8.65 -15.68 31.79
C SER A 10 -9.00 -15.13 30.40
N TYR A 11 -9.01 -13.81 30.30
CA TYR A 11 -9.16 -13.09 29.03
C TYR A 11 -7.83 -12.47 28.62
N VAL A 12 -7.43 -12.71 27.37
CA VAL A 12 -6.24 -12.12 26.77
C VAL A 12 -6.68 -10.99 25.83
N LEU A 13 -6.14 -9.79 26.07
CA LEU A 13 -6.35 -8.65 25.19
C LEU A 13 -5.35 -8.75 24.02
N VAL A 14 -5.83 -9.19 22.87
CA VAL A 14 -5.04 -9.24 21.64
C VAL A 14 -5.16 -7.88 20.96
N THR A 15 -4.16 -7.04 21.18
CA THR A 15 -4.01 -5.79 20.43
C THR A 15 -3.32 -6.11 19.11
N GLY A 16 -4.08 -6.22 18.02
CA GLY A 16 -3.47 -6.17 16.70
C GLY A 16 -2.75 -4.83 16.56
N SER A 17 -1.44 -4.85 16.37
CA SER A 17 -0.65 -3.66 16.08
C SER A 17 -1.26 -3.01 14.85
N SER A 18 -2.06 -1.96 15.06
CA SER A 18 -2.46 -1.06 13.99
C SER A 18 -1.16 -0.40 13.58
N GLN A 19 -0.48 -0.95 12.56
CA GLN A 19 0.66 -0.29 11.97
C GLN A 19 0.21 1.14 11.69
N LYS A 20 0.90 2.09 12.33
CA LYS A 20 0.65 3.51 12.10
C LYS A 20 1.02 3.72 10.65
N LEU A 21 -0.01 3.79 9.81
CA LEU A 21 0.13 3.99 8.39
C LEU A 21 0.75 5.37 8.18
N ASP A 22 1.96 5.38 7.66
CA ASP A 22 2.70 6.60 7.37
C ASP A 22 2.34 7.10 5.97
N ILE A 23 1.58 8.19 5.91
CA ILE A 23 1.10 8.77 4.65
C ILE A 23 2.25 9.26 3.77
N ASP A 24 3.42 9.50 4.34
CA ASP A 24 4.62 9.91 3.60
C ASP A 24 5.07 8.81 2.62
N LEU A 25 4.77 7.54 2.91
CA LEU A 25 5.01 6.42 1.98
C LEU A 25 4.14 6.55 0.72
N LEU A 26 2.88 6.97 0.88
CA LEU A 26 1.98 7.18 -0.24
C LEU A 26 2.40 8.40 -1.07
N ILE A 27 2.77 9.50 -0.42
CA ILE A 27 3.24 10.72 -1.08
C ILE A 27 4.54 10.44 -1.85
N SER A 28 5.46 9.70 -1.25
CA SER A 28 6.71 9.27 -1.89
C SER A 28 6.44 8.44 -3.14
N ALA A 29 5.55 7.43 -3.05
CA ALA A 29 5.17 6.61 -4.19
C ALA A 29 4.52 7.41 -5.33
N LEU A 30 3.61 8.35 -5.00
CA LEU A 30 2.98 9.23 -5.99
C LEU A 30 4.00 10.18 -6.65
N SER A 31 4.99 10.65 -5.89
CA SER A 31 6.05 11.52 -6.41
C SER A 31 6.98 10.79 -7.38
N GLU A 32 7.18 9.48 -7.21
CA GLU A 32 7.95 8.67 -8.15
C GLU A 32 7.26 8.55 -9.52
N LEU A 33 5.93 8.62 -9.59
CA LEU A 33 5.18 8.55 -10.86
C LEU A 33 5.44 9.74 -11.78
N GLN A 34 5.84 10.89 -11.23
CA GLN A 34 6.14 12.10 -12.01
C GLN A 34 7.59 12.12 -12.52
N LYS A 35 8.42 11.14 -12.14
CA LYS A 35 9.83 11.08 -12.54
C LYS A 35 9.99 10.38 -13.88
N SER A 36 10.98 10.82 -14.66
CA SER A 36 11.40 10.17 -15.90
C SER A 36 11.94 8.75 -15.67
N SER A 37 12.46 8.47 -14.48
CA SER A 37 12.80 7.12 -14.04
C SER A 37 12.25 6.83 -12.64
N PRO A 38 11.03 6.29 -12.54
CA PRO A 38 10.41 5.93 -11.27
C PRO A 38 11.17 4.80 -10.55
N ASP A 39 11.29 4.93 -9.22
CA ASP A 39 11.77 3.87 -8.35
C ASP A 39 10.66 2.87 -8.03
N SER A 40 10.82 1.64 -8.54
CA SER A 40 9.84 0.57 -8.35
C SER A 40 9.69 0.10 -6.89
N ALA A 41 10.72 0.27 -6.05
CA ALA A 41 10.66 -0.15 -4.64
C ALA A 41 9.70 0.76 -3.85
N LYS A 42 9.80 2.08 -4.07
CA LYS A 42 8.92 3.07 -3.45
C LYS A 42 7.47 2.96 -3.92
N ILE A 43 7.25 2.62 -5.20
CA ILE A 43 5.91 2.36 -5.73
C ILE A 43 5.28 1.14 -5.01
N ARG A 44 6.07 0.08 -4.77
CA ARG A 44 5.61 -1.11 -4.02
C ARG A 44 5.28 -0.81 -2.56
N GLU A 45 6.06 0.06 -1.91
CA GLU A 45 5.78 0.53 -0.55
C GLU A 45 4.46 1.31 -0.48
N GLY A 46 4.19 2.18 -1.46
CA GLY A 46 2.92 2.88 -1.58
C GLY A 46 1.72 1.94 -1.82
N LEU A 47 1.90 0.88 -2.61
CA LEU A 47 0.87 -0.15 -2.80
C LEU A 47 0.59 -0.91 -1.50
N LEU A 48 1.64 -1.28 -0.75
CA LEU A 48 1.50 -1.95 0.54
C LEU A 48 0.79 -1.06 1.56
N TYR A 49 1.06 0.25 1.55
CA TYR A 49 0.32 1.22 2.36
C TYR A 49 -1.18 1.18 2.05
N LEU A 50 -1.54 1.20 0.77
CA LEU A 50 -2.95 1.15 0.35
C LEU A 50 -3.62 -0.17 0.75
N ASP A 51 -2.97 -1.31 0.55
CA ASP A 51 -3.52 -2.62 0.95
C ASP A 51 -3.76 -2.72 2.47
N ASN A 52 -3.07 -1.91 3.28
CA ASN A 52 -3.28 -1.83 4.73
C ASN A 52 -4.21 -0.67 5.18
N CYS A 53 -4.49 0.33 4.34
CA CYS A 53 -5.24 1.53 4.70
C CYS A 53 -6.76 1.33 4.70
N GLY A 54 -7.39 1.06 5.85
CA GLY A 54 -8.83 0.73 6.06
C GLY A 54 -9.95 1.44 5.26
N LEU A 55 -9.67 2.50 4.52
CA LEU A 55 -10.59 3.25 3.66
C LEU A 55 -10.73 2.54 2.30
N ALA A 56 -11.84 1.82 2.08
CA ALA A 56 -11.99 0.90 0.95
C ALA A 56 -12.10 1.60 -0.43
N ASP A 57 -12.65 2.81 -0.50
CA ASP A 57 -12.99 3.45 -1.78
C ASP A 57 -11.80 4.14 -2.46
N PHE A 58 -10.98 4.89 -1.72
CA PHE A 58 -9.81 5.61 -2.28
C PHE A 58 -8.67 4.67 -2.73
N ARG A 59 -8.58 3.47 -2.16
CA ARG A 59 -7.55 2.48 -2.56
C ARG A 59 -7.67 2.08 -4.02
N LYS A 60 -8.89 1.91 -4.53
CA LYS A 60 -9.11 1.29 -5.84
C LYS A 60 -8.64 2.20 -6.97
N GLU A 61 -8.93 3.51 -6.88
CA GLU A 61 -8.44 4.49 -7.85
C GLU A 61 -6.92 4.61 -7.80
N ILE A 62 -6.33 4.77 -6.61
CA ILE A 62 -4.87 4.93 -6.50
C ILE A 62 -4.14 3.65 -6.93
N LYS A 63 -4.65 2.47 -6.55
CA LYS A 63 -4.10 1.18 -7.00
C LYS A 63 -4.15 1.03 -8.51
N THR A 64 -5.25 1.47 -9.15
CA THR A 64 -5.39 1.45 -10.61
C THR A 64 -4.37 2.38 -11.28
N VAL A 65 -4.19 3.59 -10.76
CA VAL A 65 -3.19 4.54 -11.27
C VAL A 65 -1.76 3.99 -11.14
N LEU A 66 -1.42 3.43 -9.97
CA LEU A 66 -0.10 2.86 -9.72
C LEU A 66 0.16 1.61 -10.57
N GLN A 67 -0.83 0.73 -10.74
CA GLN A 67 -0.72 -0.47 -11.57
C GLN A 67 -0.53 -0.12 -13.05
N ASN A 68 -1.30 0.85 -13.56
CA ASN A 68 -1.14 1.35 -14.93
C ASN A 68 0.25 1.95 -15.19
N ALA A 69 0.87 2.59 -14.18
CA ALA A 69 2.23 3.09 -14.30
C ALA A 69 3.29 1.97 -14.41
N ILE A 70 3.07 0.83 -13.76
CA ILE A 70 3.92 -0.37 -13.90
C ILE A 70 3.71 -1.00 -15.28
N ASP A 71 2.47 -1.15 -15.70
CA ASP A 71 2.12 -1.88 -16.92
C ASP A 71 2.48 -1.10 -18.20
N SER A 72 2.32 0.23 -18.19
CA SER A 72 2.72 1.10 -19.31
C SER A 72 4.23 1.09 -19.58
N ARG A 73 5.06 0.86 -18.55
CA ARG A 73 6.51 0.68 -18.72
C ARG A 73 6.86 -0.68 -19.32
N SER A 74 6.00 -1.69 -19.18
CA SER A 74 6.20 -3.01 -19.79
C SER A 74 5.90 -3.01 -21.29
N MET A 75 4.94 -2.19 -21.76
CA MET A 75 4.69 -2.02 -23.21
C MET A 75 5.80 -1.23 -23.93
N ASN A 76 6.47 -0.30 -23.26
CA ASN A 76 7.58 0.46 -23.85
C ASN A 76 8.91 -0.33 -23.99
N ASN A 77 8.97 -1.58 -23.53
CA ASN A 77 10.16 -2.43 -23.64
C ASN A 77 10.02 -3.55 -24.72
N ILE A 78 8.93 -3.59 -25.49
CA ILE A 78 8.68 -4.63 -26.51
C ILE A 78 8.77 -4.09 -27.96
N ASP A 79 8.91 -2.78 -28.16
CA ASP A 79 9.18 -2.19 -29.48
C ASP A 79 10.58 -1.58 -29.53
N LEU A 80 11.59 -2.43 -29.78
CA LEU A 80 12.89 -2.03 -30.36
C LEU A 80 13.52 -3.18 -31.14
#